data_AF-A0AA36IXI7-F1
#
_entry.id   AF-A0AA36IXI7-F1
#
_cell.length_a   1.000
_cell.length_b   1.000
_cell.length_c   1.000
_cell.angle_alpha   90.00
_cell.angle_beta   90.00
_cell.angle_gamma   90.00
#
_symmetry.space_group_name_H-M   'P 1'
#
loop_
_entity.id
_entity.type
_entity.pdbx_description
1 polymer ?
#
loop_
_entity_poly.entity_id
_entity_poly.type
_entity_poly.pdbx_seq_one_letter_code
_entity_poly.pdbx_strand_id
1 'polypeptide(L)'
;MVAFAGFISAAFAVLFFGSNYTVVAKYDAGDGMLFQLVLCLGIWVTGLVVLVMRGSPAFYPVAMCGGVLWGTGNCMSAYIIRRTGLGLGLVTWGSTALIIGWLTGFFGLFGLPSEQRCLDQPWLNVVGFGLAIAALGTSTLIRKTPAQKLPGGKEEPKELEASSWERTKGILASLSAGTCYGFNFLPSTWIQHHVTDSSKEGLDYAGPLHPMSPKVPKKWHACCQVFNQLLSPQNDVKGGMSLHVAFNVNGM
;
A
#
# COMPACT_ATOMS: atom_id res chain seq x y z
N MET A 1 -9.83 -2.47 20.53
CA MET A 1 -10.43 -1.54 19.52
C MET A 1 -9.47 -1.23 18.38
N VAL A 2 -8.20 -0.88 18.66
CA VAL A 2 -7.18 -0.54 17.64
C VAL A 2 -6.95 -1.65 16.61
N ALA A 3 -6.82 -2.92 17.04
CA ALA A 3 -6.61 -4.05 16.13
C ALA A 3 -7.78 -4.25 15.14
N PHE A 4 -9.02 -4.07 15.59
CA PHE A 4 -10.21 -4.22 14.74
C PHE A 4 -10.27 -3.14 13.65
N ALA A 5 -9.96 -1.89 14.01
CA ALA A 5 -9.83 -0.81 13.03
C ALA A 5 -8.70 -1.10 12.02
N GLY A 6 -7.58 -1.66 12.48
CA GLY A 6 -6.49 -2.15 11.63
C GLY A 6 -6.98 -3.18 10.61
N PHE A 7 -7.69 -4.23 11.04
CA PHE A 7 -8.23 -5.25 10.14
C PHE A 7 -9.25 -4.72 9.13
N ILE A 8 -10.14 -3.81 9.54
CA ILE A 8 -11.07 -3.16 8.61
C ILE A 8 -10.31 -2.35 7.56
N SER A 9 -9.33 -1.54 7.99
CA SER A 9 -8.52 -0.73 7.07
C SER A 9 -7.72 -1.60 6.09
N ALA A 10 -7.19 -2.73 6.56
CA ALA A 10 -6.52 -3.72 5.72
C ALA A 10 -7.47 -4.36 4.71
N ALA A 11 -8.70 -4.68 5.11
CA ALA A 11 -9.71 -5.23 4.20
C ALA A 11 -10.05 -4.23 3.07
N PHE A 12 -10.26 -2.95 3.41
CA PHE A 12 -10.42 -1.90 2.40
C PHE A 12 -9.19 -1.77 1.49
N ALA A 13 -7.99 -1.76 2.07
CA ALA A 13 -6.75 -1.68 1.31
C ALA A 13 -6.62 -2.85 0.31
N VAL A 14 -6.93 -4.08 0.72
CA VAL A 14 -6.92 -5.26 -0.16
C VAL A 14 -7.91 -5.12 -1.31
N LEU A 15 -9.12 -4.61 -1.06
CA LEU A 15 -10.12 -4.42 -2.12
C LEU A 15 -9.69 -3.37 -3.15
N PHE A 16 -9.24 -2.20 -2.69
CA PHE A 16 -8.83 -1.12 -3.60
C PHE A 16 -7.49 -1.41 -4.28
N PHE A 17 -6.50 -1.88 -3.54
CA PHE A 17 -5.18 -2.21 -4.08
C PHE A 17 -5.20 -3.48 -4.92
N GLY A 18 -6.08 -4.45 -4.64
CA GLY A 18 -6.26 -5.62 -5.49
C GLY A 18 -6.98 -5.31 -6.80
N SER A 19 -7.85 -4.29 -6.81
CA SER A 19 -8.65 -3.92 -7.98
C SER A 19 -7.93 -2.96 -8.94
N ASN A 20 -6.87 -2.27 -8.50
CA ASN A 20 -6.19 -1.23 -9.28
C ASN A 20 -5.74 -1.69 -10.68
N TYR A 21 -5.25 -2.92 -10.80
CA TYR A 21 -4.70 -3.50 -12.02
C TYR A 21 -5.76 -4.24 -12.86
N THR A 22 -7.01 -4.33 -12.38
CA THR A 22 -8.12 -4.92 -13.17
C THR A 22 -8.47 -4.05 -14.38
N VAL A 23 -8.31 -2.73 -14.25
CA VAL A 23 -8.52 -1.78 -15.35
C VAL A 23 -7.47 -1.99 -16.45
N VAL A 24 -6.22 -2.24 -16.06
CA VAL A 24 -5.09 -2.55 -16.97
C VAL A 24 -5.27 -3.90 -17.66
N ALA A 25 -6.00 -4.84 -17.03
CA ALA A 25 -6.35 -6.09 -17.69
C ALA A 25 -7.51 -5.94 -18.69
N LYS A 26 -8.40 -4.96 -18.48
CA LYS A 26 -9.58 -4.74 -19.34
C LYS A 26 -9.31 -3.77 -20.51
N TYR A 27 -8.42 -2.80 -20.32
CA TYR A 27 -8.04 -1.79 -21.31
C TYR A 27 -6.52 -1.81 -21.49
N ASP A 28 -6.05 -1.71 -22.74
CA ASP A 28 -4.61 -1.66 -23.01
C ASP A 28 -4.06 -0.37 -22.41
N ALA A 29 -3.21 -0.50 -21.38
CA ALA A 29 -2.61 0.64 -20.69
C ALA A 29 -1.59 1.39 -21.56
N GLY A 30 -1.39 1.00 -22.83
CA GLY A 30 -0.49 1.69 -23.75
C GLY A 30 0.92 1.75 -23.19
N ASP A 31 1.50 2.93 -23.05
CA ASP A 31 2.74 3.12 -22.29
C ASP A 31 2.43 3.10 -20.79
N GLY A 32 2.78 1.99 -20.12
CA GLY A 32 2.55 1.80 -18.68
C GLY A 32 3.18 2.89 -17.80
N MET A 33 4.11 3.69 -18.34
CA MET A 33 4.69 4.84 -17.65
C MET A 33 3.68 5.98 -17.44
N LEU A 34 2.77 6.23 -18.38
CA LEU A 34 1.73 7.25 -18.19
C LEU A 34 0.74 6.82 -17.11
N PHE A 35 0.33 5.54 -17.13
CA PHE A 35 -0.48 4.95 -16.06
C PHE A 35 0.20 5.13 -14.71
N GLN A 36 1.50 4.81 -14.63
CA GLN A 36 2.27 4.95 -13.40
C GLN A 36 2.40 6.41 -12.94
N LEU A 37 2.61 7.34 -13.86
CA LEU A 37 2.71 8.76 -13.55
C LEU A 37 1.40 9.29 -12.94
N VAL A 38 0.26 8.99 -13.55
CA VAL A 38 -1.06 9.42 -13.05
C VAL A 38 -1.35 8.80 -11.68
N LEU A 39 -1.00 7.52 -11.49
CA LEU A 39 -1.16 6.82 -10.22
C LEU A 39 -0.26 7.43 -9.12
N CYS A 40 1.00 7.75 -9.44
CA CYS A 40 1.91 8.47 -8.53
C CYS A 40 1.40 9.88 -8.20
N LEU A 41 0.88 10.62 -9.18
CA LEU A 41 0.31 11.95 -8.95
C LEU A 41 -0.90 11.89 -8.00
N GLY A 42 -1.77 10.88 -8.17
CA GLY A 42 -2.89 10.65 -7.25
C GLY A 42 -2.42 10.42 -5.81
N ILE A 43 -1.43 9.55 -5.61
CA ILE A 43 -0.84 9.26 -4.29
C ILE A 43 -0.14 10.50 -3.71
N TRP A 44 0.52 11.29 -4.55
CA TRP A 44 1.16 12.52 -4.11
C TRP A 44 0.14 13.56 -3.66
N VAL A 45 -0.96 13.75 -4.40
CA VAL A 45 -2.05 14.67 -4.02
C VAL A 45 -2.72 14.22 -2.72
N THR A 46 -3.04 12.94 -2.57
CA THR A 46 -3.63 12.43 -1.31
C THR A 46 -2.66 12.58 -0.14
N GLY A 47 -1.37 12.30 -0.36
CA GLY A 47 -0.31 12.54 0.64
C GLY A 47 -0.19 14.01 1.03
N LEU A 48 -0.29 14.94 0.07
CA LEU A 48 -0.25 16.38 0.31
C LEU A 48 -1.44 16.84 1.16
N VAL A 49 -2.66 16.35 0.87
CA VAL A 49 -3.85 16.63 1.68
C VAL A 49 -3.64 16.17 3.11
N VAL A 50 -3.15 14.93 3.33
CA VAL A 50 -2.86 14.41 4.67
C VAL A 50 -1.79 15.24 5.38
N LEU A 51 -0.73 15.67 4.67
CA LEU A 51 0.33 16.50 5.22
C LEU A 51 -0.20 17.86 5.73
N VAL A 52 -1.08 18.49 4.95
CA VAL A 52 -1.72 19.76 5.33
C VAL A 52 -2.65 19.57 6.52
N MET A 53 -3.49 18.52 6.51
CA MET A 53 -4.39 18.21 7.63
C MET A 53 -3.65 17.96 8.95
N ARG A 54 -2.43 17.42 8.88
CA ARG A 54 -1.58 17.14 10.06
C ARG A 54 -0.72 18.32 10.52
N GLY A 55 -0.83 19.48 9.88
CA GLY A 55 -0.09 20.68 10.26
C GLY A 55 1.40 20.59 9.93
N SER A 56 1.76 19.99 8.80
CA SER A 56 3.14 19.92 8.27
C SER A 56 4.17 19.36 9.28
N PRO A 57 4.06 18.09 9.68
CA PRO A 57 5.06 17.43 10.53
C PRO A 57 6.45 17.37 9.84
N ALA A 58 7.50 17.20 10.65
CA ALA A 58 8.88 17.13 10.17
C ALA A 58 9.05 16.02 9.11
N PHE A 59 9.67 16.36 7.99
CA PHE A 59 9.92 15.46 6.89
C PHE A 59 11.27 14.75 7.06
N TYR A 60 11.26 13.42 7.01
CA TYR A 60 12.47 12.61 7.09
C TYR A 60 12.83 12.10 5.69
N PRO A 61 13.96 12.51 5.08
CA PRO A 61 14.34 12.10 3.73
C PRO A 61 14.47 10.58 3.55
N VAL A 62 14.79 9.86 4.63
CA VAL A 62 14.84 8.39 4.64
C VAL A 62 13.51 7.76 4.21
N ALA A 63 12.37 8.40 4.49
CA ALA A 63 11.06 7.93 4.04
C ALA A 63 10.91 7.93 2.51
N MET A 64 11.65 8.80 1.80
CA MET A 64 11.62 8.86 0.33
C MET A 64 12.18 7.59 -0.30
N CYS A 65 13.13 6.91 0.37
CA CYS A 65 13.68 5.66 -0.12
C CYS A 65 12.60 4.58 -0.29
N GLY A 66 11.60 4.54 0.60
CA GLY A 66 10.46 3.63 0.48
C GLY A 66 9.63 3.96 -0.77
N GLY A 67 9.37 5.25 -1.00
CA GLY A 67 8.70 5.73 -2.21
C GLY A 67 9.44 5.40 -3.50
N VAL A 68 10.78 5.50 -3.52
CA VAL A 68 11.61 5.11 -4.67
C VAL A 68 11.54 3.61 -4.94
N LEU A 69 11.64 2.78 -3.89
CA LEU A 69 11.51 1.33 -4.00
C LEU A 69 10.13 0.94 -4.54
N TRP A 70 9.08 1.55 -4.00
CA TRP A 70 7.71 1.33 -4.46
C TRP A 70 7.50 1.77 -5.91
N GLY A 71 7.96 2.96 -6.28
CA GLY A 71 7.86 3.48 -7.65
C GLY A 71 8.58 2.57 -8.64
N THR A 72 9.79 2.10 -8.29
CA THR A 72 10.56 1.15 -9.10
C THR A 72 9.81 -0.16 -9.31
N GLY A 73 9.20 -0.69 -8.24
CA GLY A 73 8.34 -1.88 -8.30
C GLY A 73 7.18 -1.71 -9.30
N ASN A 74 6.50 -0.57 -9.25
CA ASN A 74 5.32 -0.34 -10.09
C ASN A 74 5.66 -0.03 -11.56
N CYS A 75 6.83 0.56 -11.85
CA CYS A 75 7.31 0.68 -13.23
C CYS A 75 7.41 -0.69 -13.92
N MET A 76 7.74 -1.75 -13.17
CA MET A 76 7.79 -3.11 -13.69
C MET A 76 6.41 -3.79 -13.77
N SER A 77 5.40 -3.32 -13.02
CA SER A 77 4.09 -3.98 -12.91
C SER A 77 3.34 -4.06 -14.24
N ALA A 78 3.29 -2.98 -15.02
CA ALA A 78 2.64 -3.00 -16.34
C ALA A 78 3.32 -3.99 -17.29
N TYR A 79 4.67 -4.05 -17.26
CA TYR A 79 5.45 -5.00 -18.04
C TYR A 79 5.16 -6.45 -17.62
N ILE A 80 5.12 -6.73 -16.31
CA ILE A 80 4.84 -8.08 -15.78
C ILE A 80 3.42 -8.51 -16.17
N ILE A 81 2.41 -7.65 -16.05
CA ILE A 81 1.02 -7.98 -16.39
C ILE A 81 0.89 -8.34 -17.86
N ARG A 82 1.52 -7.58 -18.78
CA ARG A 82 1.49 -7.89 -20.22
C ARG A 82 2.21 -9.20 -20.55
N ARG A 83 3.30 -9.51 -19.87
CA ARG A 83 4.13 -10.70 -20.18
C ARG A 83 3.66 -11.99 -19.53
N THR A 84 3.25 -11.91 -18.27
CA THR A 84 2.97 -13.04 -17.38
C THR A 84 1.47 -13.22 -17.13
N GLY A 85 0.67 -12.17 -17.33
CA GLY A 85 -0.75 -12.13 -17.01
C GLY A 85 -1.02 -11.58 -15.61
N LEU A 86 -2.20 -10.96 -15.42
CA LEU A 86 -2.57 -10.27 -14.18
C LEU A 86 -2.52 -11.19 -12.95
N GLY A 87 -3.16 -12.36 -13.01
CA GLY A 87 -3.26 -13.26 -11.86
C GLY A 87 -1.92 -13.87 -11.44
N LEU A 88 -1.17 -14.43 -12.42
CA LEU A 88 0.13 -15.04 -12.14
C LEU A 88 1.15 -13.99 -11.68
N GLY A 89 1.13 -12.79 -12.27
CA GLY A 89 1.91 -11.66 -11.79
C GLY A 89 1.60 -11.34 -10.33
N LEU A 90 0.35 -11.02 -10.00
CA LEU A 90 -0.11 -10.62 -8.66
C LEU A 90 0.34 -11.59 -7.57
N VAL A 91 0.15 -12.88 -7.81
CA VAL A 91 0.54 -13.92 -6.86
C VAL A 91 2.07 -13.99 -6.72
N THR A 92 2.82 -13.89 -7.82
CA THR A 92 4.28 -14.03 -7.79
C THR A 92 4.92 -12.85 -7.05
N TRP A 93 4.65 -11.60 -7.44
CA TRP A 93 5.26 -10.45 -6.75
C TRP A 93 4.71 -10.27 -5.33
N GLY A 94 3.43 -10.59 -5.09
CA GLY A 94 2.81 -10.49 -3.77
C GLY A 94 3.43 -11.49 -2.79
N SER A 95 3.64 -12.73 -3.22
CA SER A 95 4.27 -13.76 -2.38
C SER A 95 5.74 -13.42 -2.10
N THR A 96 6.48 -12.89 -3.09
CA THR A 96 7.86 -12.42 -2.86
C THR A 96 7.90 -11.26 -1.87
N ALA A 97 7.00 -10.27 -2.00
CA ALA A 97 6.92 -9.16 -1.08
C ALA A 97 6.62 -9.63 0.36
N LEU A 98 5.72 -10.61 0.51
CA LEU A 98 5.40 -11.23 1.81
C LEU A 98 6.62 -11.95 2.41
N ILE A 99 7.35 -12.73 1.61
CA ILE A 99 8.56 -13.44 2.08
C ILE A 99 9.63 -12.44 2.53
N ILE A 100 9.90 -11.39 1.75
CA ILE A 100 10.89 -10.36 2.11
C ILE A 100 10.44 -9.57 3.34
N GLY A 101 9.16 -9.20 3.43
CA GLY A 101 8.59 -8.54 4.60
C GLY A 101 8.71 -9.41 5.86
N TRP A 102 8.43 -10.71 5.74
CA TRP A 102 8.59 -11.67 6.84
C TRP A 102 10.05 -11.81 7.25
N LEU A 103 10.98 -12.00 6.32
CA LEU A 103 12.41 -12.14 6.63
C LEU A 103 12.96 -10.90 7.34
N THR A 104 12.58 -9.72 6.87
CA THR A 104 13.03 -8.46 7.46
C THR A 104 12.46 -8.21 8.86
N GLY A 105 11.17 -8.46 9.07
CA GLY A 105 10.53 -8.29 10.38
C GLY A 105 10.88 -9.38 11.40
N PHE A 106 10.96 -10.64 10.96
CA PHE A 106 11.24 -11.78 11.84
C PHE A 106 12.66 -11.73 12.39
N PHE A 107 13.66 -11.52 11.53
CA PHE A 107 15.06 -11.46 11.93
C PHE A 107 15.51 -10.06 12.38
N GLY A 108 14.71 -9.01 12.19
CA GLY A 108 15.09 -7.65 12.55
C GLY A 108 16.25 -7.11 11.70
N LEU A 109 16.27 -7.42 10.40
CA LEU A 109 17.33 -6.93 9.50
C LEU A 109 17.28 -5.39 9.42
N PHE A 110 18.43 -4.76 9.16
CA PHE A 110 18.59 -3.30 9.01
C PHE A 110 18.35 -2.48 10.30
N GLY A 111 18.63 -3.06 11.46
CA GLY A 111 18.55 -2.38 12.76
C GLY A 111 17.13 -2.31 13.35
N LEU A 112 16.19 -3.06 12.78
CA LEU A 112 14.85 -3.21 13.32
C LEU A 112 14.84 -4.19 14.50
N PRO A 113 14.01 -3.96 15.53
CA PRO A 113 13.81 -4.96 16.58
C PRO A 113 13.17 -6.21 15.98
N SER A 114 13.66 -7.39 16.38
CA SER A 114 13.05 -8.65 15.95
C SER A 114 11.67 -8.82 16.60
N GLU A 115 10.66 -9.05 15.77
CA GLU A 115 9.28 -9.32 16.18
C GLU A 115 9.12 -10.69 16.87
N GLN A 116 10.17 -11.54 16.88
CA GLN A 116 10.11 -12.90 17.42
C GLN A 116 9.69 -12.96 18.89
N ARG A 117 10.02 -11.92 19.68
CA ARG A 117 9.71 -11.84 21.11
C ARG A 117 8.24 -11.43 21.38
N CYS A 118 7.57 -10.85 20.40
CA CYS A 118 6.19 -10.36 20.51
C CYS A 118 5.15 -11.41 20.07
N LEU A 119 5.60 -12.58 19.58
CA LEU A 119 4.73 -13.64 19.09
C LEU A 119 4.29 -14.56 20.22
N ASP A 120 3.01 -14.53 20.56
CA ASP A 120 2.40 -15.47 21.50
C ASP A 120 2.55 -16.93 21.02
N GLN A 121 2.46 -17.15 19.69
CA GLN A 121 2.65 -18.46 19.06
C GLN A 121 3.57 -18.39 17.83
N PRO A 122 4.89 -18.57 18.00
CA PRO A 122 5.85 -18.48 16.89
C PRO A 122 5.68 -19.59 15.85
N TRP A 123 5.18 -20.77 16.24
CA TRP A 123 4.99 -21.91 15.33
C TRP A 123 3.95 -21.61 14.23
N LEU A 124 2.84 -20.96 14.58
CA LEU A 124 1.78 -20.64 13.62
C LEU A 124 2.27 -19.66 12.55
N ASN A 125 3.13 -18.71 12.93
CA ASN A 125 3.78 -17.78 12.01
C ASN A 125 4.70 -18.51 11.01
N VAL A 126 5.51 -19.46 11.51
CA VAL A 126 6.40 -20.27 10.65
C VAL A 126 5.60 -21.16 9.68
N VAL A 127 4.47 -21.73 10.13
CA VAL A 127 3.56 -22.48 9.25
C VAL A 127 3.00 -21.58 8.15
N GLY A 128 2.56 -20.36 8.49
CA GLY A 128 2.10 -19.38 7.50
C GLY A 128 3.17 -19.00 6.48
N PHE A 129 4.41 -18.83 6.93
CA PHE A 129 5.56 -18.60 6.04
C PHE A 129 5.82 -19.80 5.10
N GLY A 130 5.75 -21.02 5.62
CA GLY A 130 5.84 -22.23 4.81
C GLY A 130 4.76 -22.31 3.74
N LEU A 131 3.52 -21.95 4.08
CA LEU A 131 2.42 -21.85 3.12
C LEU A 131 2.66 -20.77 2.05
N ALA A 132 3.25 -19.63 2.41
CA ALA A 132 3.59 -18.59 1.44
C ALA A 132 4.69 -19.03 0.46
N ILE A 133 5.70 -19.77 0.93
CA ILE A 133 6.70 -20.39 0.04
C ILE A 133 6.05 -21.41 -0.89
N ALA A 134 5.14 -22.25 -0.37
CA ALA A 134 4.40 -23.21 -1.18
C ALA A 134 3.51 -22.53 -2.23
N ALA A 135 2.85 -21.42 -1.86
CA ALA A 135 2.06 -20.60 -2.79
C ALA A 135 2.93 -20.00 -3.90
N LEU A 136 4.11 -19.45 -3.56
CA LEU A 136 5.06 -18.98 -4.57
C LEU A 136 5.53 -20.12 -5.48
N GLY A 137 5.95 -21.26 -4.89
CA GLY A 137 6.38 -22.44 -5.64
C GLY A 137 5.32 -22.93 -6.62
N THR A 138 4.08 -23.12 -6.15
CA THR A 138 2.96 -23.53 -7.00
C THR A 138 2.59 -22.48 -8.06
N SER A 139 2.68 -21.18 -7.74
CA SER A 139 2.41 -20.12 -8.71
C SER A 139 3.36 -20.16 -9.91
N THR A 140 4.66 -20.43 -9.70
CA THR A 140 5.63 -20.54 -10.82
C THR A 140 5.32 -21.69 -11.79
N LEU A 141 4.61 -22.73 -11.31
CA LEU A 141 4.20 -23.89 -12.09
C LEU A 141 2.93 -23.64 -12.92
N ILE A 142 2.13 -22.61 -12.58
CA ILE A 142 0.90 -22.29 -13.32
C ILE A 142 1.28 -21.89 -14.76
N ARG A 143 0.67 -22.56 -15.73
CA ARG A 143 0.77 -22.16 -17.14
C ARG A 143 -0.08 -20.90 -17.34
N LYS A 144 0.41 -19.97 -18.17
CA LYS A 144 -0.32 -18.75 -18.51
C LYS A 144 -1.73 -19.12 -18.96
N THR A 145 -2.73 -18.51 -18.35
CA THR A 145 -4.04 -18.41 -18.99
C THR A 145 -3.85 -17.57 -20.26
N PRO A 146 -4.35 -18.00 -21.43
CA PRO A 146 -4.21 -17.22 -22.66
C PRO A 146 -4.72 -15.81 -22.42
N ALA A 147 -3.96 -14.82 -22.90
CA ALA A 147 -4.25 -13.41 -22.69
C ALA A 147 -5.70 -13.08 -23.05
N GLN A 148 -6.37 -12.32 -22.18
CA GLN A 148 -7.69 -11.78 -22.47
C GLN A 148 -7.57 -10.90 -23.72
N LYS A 149 -8.19 -11.33 -24.83
CA LYS A 149 -8.24 -10.54 -26.08
C LYS A 149 -8.89 -9.18 -25.79
N LEU A 150 -8.09 -8.13 -25.88
CA LEU A 150 -8.54 -6.75 -25.81
C LEU A 150 -9.29 -6.39 -27.12
N PRO A 151 -10.49 -5.79 -27.07
CA PRO A 151 -11.17 -5.33 -28.27
C PRO A 151 -10.41 -4.12 -28.85
N GLY A 152 -9.71 -4.32 -29.97
CA GLY A 152 -9.03 -3.26 -30.74
C GLY A 152 -7.50 -3.27 -30.71
N GLY A 153 -6.86 -4.23 -30.03
CA GLY A 153 -5.39 -4.40 -30.11
C GLY A 153 -4.98 -5.04 -31.44
N LYS A 154 -3.94 -4.49 -32.09
CA LYS A 154 -3.27 -5.16 -33.22
C LYS A 154 -2.94 -6.60 -32.82
N GLU A 155 -3.19 -7.57 -33.70
CA GLU A 155 -2.76 -8.96 -33.50
C GLU A 155 -1.22 -8.96 -33.30
N GLU A 156 -0.77 -9.06 -32.05
CA GLU A 156 0.59 -9.51 -31.79
C GLU A 156 0.68 -10.98 -32.23
N PRO A 157 1.76 -11.35 -32.94
CA PRO A 157 1.85 -12.64 -33.60
C PRO A 157 1.65 -13.78 -32.62
N LYS A 158 0.88 -14.78 -33.06
CA LYS A 158 0.53 -16.02 -32.35
C LYS A 158 1.68 -16.49 -31.45
N GLU A 159 1.36 -16.61 -30.16
CA GLU A 159 2.10 -17.27 -29.09
C GLU A 159 2.26 -18.77 -29.43
N LEU A 160 3.17 -19.08 -30.35
CA LEU A 160 3.68 -20.42 -30.60
C LEU A 160 5.18 -20.33 -30.33
N GLU A 161 5.67 -21.01 -29.28
CA GLU A 161 7.08 -20.98 -28.84
C GLU A 161 7.53 -19.64 -28.21
N ALA A 162 6.89 -19.24 -27.10
CA ALA A 162 7.59 -18.37 -26.15
C ALA A 162 8.77 -19.15 -25.59
N SER A 163 9.96 -18.94 -26.18
CA SER A 163 11.24 -19.46 -25.69
C SER A 163 11.28 -19.32 -24.17
N SER A 164 11.78 -20.36 -23.49
CA SER A 164 11.95 -20.41 -22.02
C SER A 164 12.48 -19.10 -21.43
N TRP A 165 13.30 -18.38 -22.20
CA TRP A 165 13.84 -17.06 -21.89
C TRP A 165 12.79 -15.96 -21.67
N GLU A 166 11.76 -15.86 -22.51
CA GLU A 166 10.71 -14.83 -22.40
C GLU A 166 9.86 -15.03 -21.14
N ARG A 167 9.57 -16.29 -20.79
CA ARG A 167 8.90 -16.63 -19.53
C ARG A 167 9.78 -16.32 -18.33
N THR A 168 11.07 -16.63 -18.42
CA THR A 168 12.05 -16.36 -17.36
C THR A 168 12.15 -14.87 -17.06
N LYS A 169 12.20 -14.00 -18.09
CA LYS A 169 12.21 -12.54 -17.89
C LYS A 169 10.96 -12.03 -17.14
N GLY A 170 9.78 -12.55 -17.44
CA GLY A 170 8.54 -12.16 -16.76
C GLY A 170 8.52 -12.56 -15.28
N ILE A 171 9.02 -13.75 -14.97
CA ILE A 171 9.14 -14.24 -13.58
C ILE A 171 10.21 -13.45 -12.83
N LEU A 172 11.40 -13.26 -13.42
CA LEU A 172 12.49 -12.49 -12.80
C LEU A 172 12.06 -11.05 -12.50
N ALA A 173 11.37 -10.40 -13.44
CA ALA A 173 10.82 -9.06 -13.23
C ALA A 173 9.78 -9.03 -12.09
N SER A 174 8.97 -10.08 -11.95
CA SER A 174 8.00 -10.20 -10.85
C SER A 174 8.67 -10.40 -9.50
N LEU A 175 9.74 -11.20 -9.45
CA LEU A 175 10.53 -11.41 -8.23
C LEU A 175 11.27 -10.12 -7.82
N SER A 176 11.85 -9.39 -8.78
CA SER A 176 12.51 -8.11 -8.50
C SER A 176 11.50 -7.06 -8.01
N ALA A 177 10.34 -6.94 -8.67
CA ALA A 177 9.29 -6.02 -8.23
C ALA A 177 8.77 -6.37 -6.82
N GLY A 178 8.53 -7.66 -6.55
CA GLY A 178 8.13 -8.14 -5.23
C GLY A 178 9.17 -7.84 -4.15
N THR A 179 10.46 -7.93 -4.49
CA THR A 179 11.55 -7.57 -3.57
C THR A 179 11.54 -6.07 -3.25
N CYS A 180 11.37 -5.21 -4.26
CA CYS A 180 11.20 -3.77 -4.05
C CYS A 180 9.98 -3.45 -3.18
N TYR A 181 8.85 -4.14 -3.37
CA TYR A 181 7.66 -3.98 -2.54
C TYR A 181 7.85 -4.47 -1.11
N GLY A 182 8.56 -5.58 -0.91
CA GLY A 182 8.88 -6.09 0.43
C GLY A 182 9.75 -5.12 1.23
N PHE A 183 10.72 -4.48 0.57
CA PHE A 183 11.61 -3.51 1.22
C PHE A 183 11.04 -2.09 1.34
N ASN A 184 9.97 -1.75 0.62
CA ASN A 184 9.35 -0.42 0.66
C ASN A 184 9.07 0.06 2.09
N PHE A 185 8.59 -0.82 2.97
CA PHE A 185 8.21 -0.43 4.33
C PHE A 185 9.42 -0.24 5.28
N LEU A 186 10.61 -0.76 4.95
CA LEU A 186 11.80 -0.71 5.81
C LEU A 186 12.18 0.71 6.26
N PRO A 187 12.24 1.73 5.38
CA PRO A 187 12.66 3.06 5.82
C PRO A 187 11.65 3.69 6.77
N SER A 188 10.36 3.40 6.58
CA SER A 188 9.28 3.91 7.44
C SER A 188 9.31 3.28 8.83
N THR A 189 9.51 1.97 8.93
CA THR A 189 9.63 1.27 10.21
C THR A 189 10.94 1.64 10.91
N TRP A 190 12.03 1.83 10.16
CA TRP A 190 13.29 2.29 10.72
C TRP A 190 13.16 3.65 11.42
N ILE A 191 12.46 4.62 10.81
CA ILE A 191 12.16 5.93 11.42
C ILE A 191 11.32 5.77 12.68
N GLN A 192 10.33 4.88 12.67
CA GLN A 192 9.50 4.61 13.85
C GLN A 192 10.35 4.12 15.03
N HIS A 193 11.42 3.37 14.81
CA HIS A 193 12.25 2.87 15.91
C HIS A 193 13.40 3.80 16.33
N HIS A 194 14.05 4.50 15.39
CA HIS A 194 15.28 5.27 15.66
C HIS A 194 15.05 6.75 15.96
N VAL A 195 13.89 7.31 15.62
CA VAL A 195 13.57 8.71 15.92
C VAL A 195 12.74 8.77 17.21
N THR A 196 13.13 9.67 18.13
CA THR A 196 12.47 9.85 19.44
C THR A 196 11.14 10.58 19.37
N ASP A 197 10.96 11.45 18.37
CA ASP A 197 9.73 12.22 18.13
C ASP A 197 8.72 11.53 17.18
N SER A 198 9.04 10.34 16.67
CA SER A 198 8.14 9.57 15.80
C SER A 198 7.16 8.74 16.63
N SER A 199 5.90 8.66 16.18
CA SER A 199 4.94 7.75 16.79
C SER A 199 5.38 6.30 16.57
N LYS A 200 5.18 5.46 17.59
CA LYS A 200 5.42 4.01 17.54
C LYS A 200 4.18 3.24 17.04
N GLU A 201 3.03 3.90 16.93
CA GLU A 201 1.80 3.29 16.42
C GLU A 201 1.65 3.56 14.93
N GLY A 202 1.57 2.50 14.12
CA GLY A 202 1.40 2.61 12.67
C GLY A 202 0.10 3.34 12.26
N LEU A 203 -0.96 3.25 13.06
CA LEU A 203 -2.24 3.92 12.78
C LEU A 203 -2.15 5.45 12.86
N ASP A 204 -1.23 5.99 13.67
CA ASP A 204 -0.99 7.44 13.73
C ASP A 204 -0.46 7.99 12.40
N TYR A 205 0.01 7.13 11.51
CA TYR A 205 0.46 7.50 10.17
C TYR A 205 -0.62 7.36 9.09
N ALA A 206 -1.67 6.56 9.35
CA ALA A 206 -2.65 6.16 8.36
C ALA A 206 -4.02 6.88 8.47
N GLY A 207 -4.37 7.46 9.63
CA GLY A 207 -5.67 8.10 9.80
C GLY A 207 -5.69 9.29 10.78
N PRO A 208 -6.61 10.26 10.58
CA PRO A 208 -6.86 11.35 11.53
C PRO A 208 -7.68 10.90 12.77
N LEU A 209 -8.02 9.61 12.88
CA LEU A 209 -8.97 9.06 13.85
C LEU A 209 -8.37 8.69 15.21
N HIS A 210 -7.05 8.66 15.35
CA HIS A 210 -6.41 8.53 16.65
C HIS A 210 -6.18 9.94 17.23
N PRO A 211 -6.46 10.20 18.53
CA PRO A 211 -6.17 11.49 19.12
C PRO A 211 -4.70 11.82 18.85
N MET A 212 -4.49 12.82 18.00
CA MET A 212 -3.17 13.26 17.60
C MET A 212 -2.34 13.47 18.86
N SER A 213 -1.10 12.95 18.84
CA SER A 213 -0.11 13.19 19.89
C SER A 213 -0.18 14.65 20.36
N PRO A 214 -0.13 14.93 21.67
CA PRO A 214 -0.38 16.25 22.28
C PRO A 214 0.55 17.39 21.78
N LYS A 215 1.48 17.07 20.87
CA LYS A 215 2.38 17.99 20.18
C LYS A 215 1.75 18.74 18.99
N VAL A 216 0.51 18.46 18.58
CA VAL A 216 -0.16 19.20 17.50
C VAL A 216 -0.67 20.56 18.01
N PRO A 217 -0.33 21.69 17.36
CA PRO A 217 -0.77 23.01 17.79
C PRO A 217 -2.30 23.10 17.91
N LYS A 218 -2.81 23.62 19.02
CA LYS A 218 -4.25 23.73 19.34
C LYS A 218 -5.10 24.39 18.23
N LYS A 219 -4.49 25.23 17.38
CA LYS A 219 -5.16 25.91 16.25
C LYS A 219 -5.68 24.96 15.18
N TRP A 220 -5.11 23.75 15.04
CA TRP A 220 -5.52 22.77 14.02
C TRP A 220 -6.54 21.74 14.51
N HIS A 221 -6.83 21.69 15.82
CA HIS A 221 -7.89 20.84 16.36
C HIS A 221 -9.29 21.27 15.88
N ALA A 222 -9.48 22.56 15.56
CA ALA A 222 -10.74 23.09 15.04
C ALA A 222 -11.08 22.55 13.63
N CYS A 223 -10.11 22.46 12.73
CA CYS A 223 -10.32 21.87 11.39
C CYS A 223 -10.69 20.38 11.46
N CYS A 224 -10.06 19.63 12.36
CA CYS A 224 -10.37 18.21 12.55
C CYS A 224 -11.73 17.98 13.22
N GLN A 225 -12.18 18.88 14.13
CA GLN A 225 -13.53 18.79 14.70
C GLN A 225 -14.62 19.04 13.65
N VAL A 226 -14.43 20.01 12.77
CA VAL A 226 -15.36 20.27 11.65
C VAL A 226 -15.43 19.06 10.70
N PHE A 227 -14.29 18.42 10.43
CA PHE A 227 -14.25 17.24 9.55
C PHE A 227 -14.82 15.97 10.21
N ASN A 228 -14.61 15.76 11.51
CA ASN A 228 -15.24 14.67 12.26
C ASN A 228 -16.77 14.87 12.39
N GLN A 229 -17.24 16.11 12.47
CA GLN A 229 -18.68 16.41 12.45
C GLN A 229 -19.31 16.12 11.07
N LEU A 230 -18.55 16.26 9.98
CA LEU A 230 -19.00 15.95 8.62
C LEU A 230 -19.03 14.45 8.29
N LEU A 231 -18.24 13.62 8.98
CA LEU A 231 -18.12 12.17 8.74
C LEU A 231 -18.89 11.29 9.74
N SER A 232 -19.48 11.89 10.78
CA SER A 232 -20.42 11.21 11.67
C SER A 232 -21.74 10.93 10.93
N PRO A 233 -22.24 9.68 10.85
CA PRO A 233 -23.59 9.46 10.40
C PRO A 233 -24.54 10.17 11.37
N GLN A 234 -25.28 11.16 10.88
CA GLN A 234 -26.38 11.79 11.60
C GLN A 234 -27.44 10.72 11.85
N ASN A 235 -27.37 10.04 13.00
CA ASN A 235 -28.52 9.34 13.55
C ASN A 235 -29.49 10.42 14.05
N ASP A 236 -30.25 10.94 13.09
CA ASP A 236 -31.29 11.93 13.28
C ASP A 236 -32.50 11.24 13.91
N VAL A 237 -32.60 11.29 15.24
CA VAL A 237 -33.85 11.02 15.93
C VAL A 237 -34.12 12.18 16.88
N LYS A 238 -35.05 13.02 16.40
CA LYS A 238 -35.90 13.99 17.12
C LYS A 238 -35.28 15.37 17.40
N GLY A 239 -35.56 16.26 16.45
CA GLY A 239 -36.42 17.41 16.70
C GLY A 239 -35.73 18.68 17.17
N GLY A 240 -35.78 19.72 16.34
CA GLY A 240 -35.50 21.10 16.75
C GLY A 240 -34.60 21.86 15.79
N MET A 241 -35.26 22.56 14.86
CA MET A 241 -34.66 23.54 13.96
C MET A 241 -33.98 24.67 14.76
N SER A 242 -32.66 24.84 14.60
CA SER A 242 -31.97 26.13 14.76
C SER A 242 -30.60 26.10 14.09
N LEU A 243 -30.57 26.71 12.91
CA LEU A 243 -29.37 27.07 12.17
C LEU A 243 -28.70 28.24 12.90
N HIS A 244 -27.61 28.00 13.63
CA HIS A 244 -26.73 29.08 14.09
C HIS A 244 -25.35 28.92 13.44
N VAL A 245 -25.22 29.54 12.28
CA VAL A 245 -23.93 29.97 11.72
C VAL A 245 -23.41 31.06 12.66
N ALA A 246 -22.35 30.79 13.41
CA ALA A 246 -21.61 31.80 14.14
C ALA A 246 -20.18 31.85 13.58
N PHE A 247 -20.02 32.62 12.50
CA PHE A 247 -18.78 33.37 12.30
C PHE A 247 -18.67 34.36 13.47
N ASN A 248 -17.64 34.24 14.30
CA ASN A 248 -17.23 35.34 15.17
C ASN A 248 -15.78 35.73 14.84
N VAL A 249 -15.68 36.83 14.10
CA VAL A 249 -14.50 37.66 13.91
C VAL A 249 -14.46 38.64 15.08
N ASN A 250 -13.42 38.55 15.91
CA ASN A 250 -12.79 39.59 16.75
C ASN A 250 -12.48 39.13 18.19
N GLY A 251 -11.22 39.31 18.61
CA GLY A 251 -10.89 39.60 20.01
C GLY A 251 -9.71 38.82 20.60
N MET A 252 -8.53 39.46 20.55
CA MET A 252 -7.25 39.19 21.26
C MET A 252 -6.27 38.17 20.67
#